data_AF-A0A2M6XWF0-F1
#
_entry.id   AF-A0A2M6XWF0-F1
#
_cell.length_a   1.000
_cell.length_b   1.000
_cell.length_c   1.000
_cell.angle_alpha   90.00
_cell.angle_beta   90.00
_cell.angle_gamma   90.00
#
_symmetry.space_group_name_H-M   'P 1'
#
loop_
_entity.id
_entity.type
_entity.pdbx_description
1 polymer ?
#
loop_
_entity_poly.entity_id
_entity_poly.type
_entity_poly.pdbx_seq_one_letter_code
_entity_poly.pdbx_strand_id
1 'polypeptide(L)'
;CYMKRPDIPAKVQKMFAPLYTLLDQKYYLDRFNDWFFAGGARGASRVLWKFGDVKTIDGFFVNGSAKVVGMFSGVLRGFQTGYVYHYAFWMILGVSLLLTVRTWFV
;
A
#
# COMPACT_ATOMS: atom_id res chain seq x y z
N CYS A 1 -11.11 54.20 32.47
CA CYS A 1 -10.33 53.85 33.69
C CYS A 1 -10.88 52.58 34.34
N TYR A 2 -10.19 51.46 34.15
CA TYR A 2 -10.59 50.09 34.47
C TYR A 2 -10.14 49.69 35.89
N MET A 3 -10.40 50.51 36.91
CA MET A 3 -9.82 50.33 38.25
C MET A 3 -10.74 50.70 39.43
N LYS A 4 -12.05 50.89 39.24
CA LYS A 4 -12.93 51.33 40.35
C LYS A 4 -13.90 50.30 40.92
N ARG A 5 -14.23 49.22 40.20
CA ARG A 5 -15.02 48.08 40.73
C ARG A 5 -14.75 46.78 39.95
N PRO A 6 -13.91 45.87 40.45
CA PRO A 6 -13.61 44.58 39.81
C PRO A 6 -14.73 43.54 39.96
N ASP A 7 -15.76 43.81 40.77
CA ASP A 7 -16.78 42.80 41.15
C ASP A 7 -17.89 42.58 40.11
N ILE A 8 -18.09 43.54 39.21
CA ILE A 8 -19.14 43.50 38.18
C ILE A 8 -18.76 42.53 37.04
N PRO A 9 -17.54 42.58 36.45
CA PRO A 9 -17.17 41.61 35.41
C PRO A 9 -17.03 40.18 35.94
N ALA A 10 -16.62 40.00 37.20
CA ALA A 10 -16.47 38.66 37.80
C ALA A 10 -17.80 37.92 38.01
N LYS A 11 -18.90 38.64 38.31
CA LYS A 11 -20.24 38.04 38.45
C LYS A 11 -20.89 37.74 37.10
N VAL A 12 -20.70 38.61 36.10
CA VAL A 12 -21.19 38.39 34.72
C VAL A 12 -20.46 37.20 34.08
N GLN A 13 -19.15 37.08 34.31
CA GLN A 13 -18.34 35.95 33.83
C GLN A 13 -18.72 34.63 34.51
N LYS A 14 -19.16 34.64 35.79
CA LYS A 14 -19.67 33.45 36.49
C LYS A 14 -21.06 33.02 36.03
N MET A 15 -21.97 33.94 35.71
CA MET A 15 -23.32 33.59 35.24
C MET A 15 -23.35 33.18 33.77
N PHE A 16 -22.49 33.78 32.93
CA PHE A 16 -22.34 33.40 31.52
C PHE A 16 -21.16 32.44 31.29
N ALA A 17 -20.62 31.83 32.35
CA ALA A 17 -19.52 30.88 32.27
C ALA A 17 -19.69 29.80 31.18
N PRO A 18 -20.86 29.14 31.00
CA PRO A 18 -21.01 28.15 29.93
C PRO A 18 -21.04 28.77 28.52
N LEU A 19 -21.56 29.98 28.39
CA LEU A 19 -21.63 30.68 27.09
C LEU A 19 -20.29 31.32 26.71
N TYR A 20 -19.54 31.80 27.71
CA TYR A 20 -18.20 32.34 27.55
C TYR A 20 -17.19 31.23 27.27
N THR A 21 -17.29 30.05 27.90
CA THR A 21 -16.46 28.90 27.53
C THR A 21 -16.82 28.33 26.16
N LEU A 22 -18.08 28.37 25.73
CA LEU A 22 -18.48 27.99 24.37
C LEU A 22 -17.87 28.90 23.29
N LEU A 23 -17.79 30.21 23.57
CA LEU A 23 -17.27 31.20 22.62
C LEU A 23 -15.74 31.31 22.66
N ASP A 24 -15.12 31.18 23.84
CA ASP A 24 -13.67 31.18 24.06
C ASP A 24 -13.02 29.87 23.61
N GLN A 25 -13.73 28.75 23.75
CA GLN A 25 -13.39 27.47 23.11
C GLN A 25 -13.87 27.43 21.65
N LYS A 26 -13.97 28.61 21.03
CA LYS A 26 -14.00 28.89 19.60
C LYS A 26 -14.74 27.83 18.79
N TYR A 27 -15.98 27.49 19.20
CA TYR A 27 -16.80 26.43 18.60
C TYR A 27 -16.00 25.14 18.36
N TYR A 28 -16.26 24.10 19.16
CA TYR A 28 -15.76 22.71 19.02
C TYR A 28 -15.47 22.18 17.59
N LEU A 29 -16.02 22.79 16.54
CA LEU A 29 -15.65 22.70 15.13
C LEU A 29 -14.15 22.66 14.84
N ASP A 30 -13.29 23.49 15.44
CA ASP A 30 -11.85 23.48 15.08
C ASP A 30 -11.19 22.15 15.54
N ARG A 31 -11.52 21.72 16.76
CA ARG A 31 -11.03 20.46 17.35
C ARG A 31 -11.68 19.23 16.72
N PHE A 32 -12.96 19.34 16.34
CA PHE A 32 -13.71 18.31 15.64
C PHE A 32 -13.17 18.13 14.22
N ASN A 33 -12.89 19.22 13.51
CA ASN A 33 -12.30 19.19 12.19
C ASN A 33 -10.90 18.58 12.24
N ASP A 34 -10.03 19.01 13.15
CA ASP A 34 -8.70 18.42 13.30
C ASP A 34 -8.74 16.92 13.63
N TRP A 35 -9.61 16.50 14.55
CA TRP A 35 -9.70 15.09 14.90
C TRP A 35 -10.34 14.25 13.79
N PHE A 36 -11.42 14.74 13.19
CA PHE A 36 -12.19 14.01 12.18
C PHE A 36 -11.52 14.04 10.81
N PHE A 37 -11.12 15.21 10.31
CA PHE A 37 -10.42 15.33 9.03
C PHE A 37 -8.96 14.87 9.13
N ALA A 38 -8.16 15.38 10.08
CA ALA A 38 -6.75 14.99 10.13
C ALA A 38 -6.57 13.56 10.68
N GLY A 39 -7.39 13.13 11.63
CA GLY A 39 -7.41 11.73 12.10
C GLY A 39 -7.94 10.77 11.03
N GLY A 40 -9.06 11.13 10.39
CA GLY A 40 -9.67 10.34 9.31
C GLY A 40 -8.78 10.21 8.08
N ALA A 41 -8.17 11.31 7.62
CA ALA A 41 -7.24 11.28 6.49
C ALA A 41 -6.00 10.42 6.79
N ARG A 42 -5.39 10.56 7.97
CA ARG A 42 -4.22 9.73 8.36
C ARG A 42 -4.58 8.25 8.54
N GLY A 43 -5.81 7.94 8.92
CA GLY A 43 -6.33 6.57 9.00
C GLY A 43 -6.55 5.99 7.60
N ALA A 44 -7.30 6.71 6.77
CA ALA A 44 -7.62 6.31 5.40
C ALA A 44 -6.36 6.15 4.55
N SER A 45 -5.39 7.06 4.62
CA SER A 45 -4.12 6.95 3.88
C SER A 45 -3.30 5.72 4.29
N ARG A 46 -3.27 5.37 5.59
CA ARG A 46 -2.58 4.16 6.05
C ARG A 46 -3.25 2.88 5.57
N VAL A 47 -4.58 2.87 5.54
CA VAL A 47 -5.36 1.72 5.02
C VAL A 47 -5.19 1.62 3.51
N LEU A 48 -5.33 2.71 2.76
CA LEU A 48 -5.13 2.71 1.30
C LEU A 48 -3.72 2.29 0.93
N TRP A 49 -2.70 2.70 1.68
CA TRP A 49 -1.31 2.33 1.39
C TRP A 49 -1.01 0.86 1.73
N LYS A 50 -1.45 0.36 2.90
CA LYS A 50 -1.27 -1.07 3.23
C LYS A 50 -2.09 -1.99 2.33
N PHE A 51 -3.30 -1.58 1.95
CA PHE A 51 -4.20 -2.44 1.20
C PHE A 51 -4.05 -2.29 -0.32
N GLY A 52 -3.70 -1.10 -0.80
CA GLY A 52 -3.44 -0.82 -2.19
C GLY A 52 -2.03 -1.25 -2.59
N ASP A 53 -1.01 -0.69 -1.93
CA ASP A 53 0.37 -0.87 -2.36
C ASP A 53 0.92 -2.25 -1.97
N VAL A 54 0.88 -2.58 -0.68
CA VAL A 54 1.49 -3.83 -0.19
C VAL A 54 0.72 -5.06 -0.70
N LYS A 55 -0.62 -5.04 -0.67
CA LYS A 55 -1.40 -6.21 -1.09
C LYS A 55 -1.35 -6.43 -2.60
N THR A 56 -1.35 -5.35 -3.40
CA THR A 56 -1.32 -5.48 -4.87
C THR A 56 0.09 -5.76 -5.36
N ILE A 57 1.11 -5.06 -4.86
CA ILE A 57 2.48 -5.23 -5.35
C ILE A 57 3.10 -6.51 -4.79
N ASP A 58 3.15 -6.69 -3.47
CA ASP A 58 3.76 -7.91 -2.89
C ASP A 58 2.89 -9.13 -3.11
N GLY A 59 1.57 -9.00 -2.97
CA GLY A 59 0.64 -10.12 -3.07
C GLY A 59 0.41 -10.60 -4.50
N PHE A 60 0.13 -9.69 -5.44
CA PHE A 60 -0.23 -10.07 -6.80
C PHE A 60 0.99 -10.19 -7.71
N PHE A 61 1.91 -9.23 -7.66
CA PHE A 61 3.09 -9.23 -8.52
C PHE A 61 4.20 -10.14 -7.99
N VAL A 62 4.68 -9.93 -6.76
CA VAL A 62 5.84 -10.67 -6.25
C VAL A 62 5.48 -12.13 -5.96
N ASN A 63 4.41 -12.38 -5.22
CA ASN A 63 4.00 -13.75 -4.88
C ASN A 63 3.47 -14.51 -6.11
N GLY A 64 2.80 -13.83 -7.03
CA GLY A 64 2.36 -14.40 -8.30
C GLY A 64 3.53 -14.84 -9.18
N SER A 65 4.49 -13.95 -9.43
CA SER A 65 5.70 -14.27 -10.20
C SER A 65 6.55 -15.33 -9.52
N ALA A 66 6.75 -15.24 -8.20
CA ALA A 66 7.52 -16.24 -7.45
C ALA A 66 6.87 -17.63 -7.51
N LYS A 67 5.53 -17.71 -7.41
CA LYS A 67 4.80 -18.98 -7.52
C LYS A 67 4.86 -19.56 -8.93
N VAL A 68 4.77 -18.73 -9.96
CA VAL A 68 4.92 -19.17 -11.36
C VAL A 68 6.35 -19.69 -11.60
N VAL A 69 7.37 -18.95 -11.19
CA VAL A 69 8.77 -19.37 -11.33
C VAL A 69 9.04 -20.65 -10.53
N GLY A 70 8.52 -20.77 -9.31
CA GLY A 70 8.65 -21.98 -8.49
C GLY A 70 7.96 -23.19 -9.11
N MET A 71 6.76 -23.01 -9.67
CA MET A 71 6.03 -24.06 -10.37
C MET A 71 6.76 -24.51 -11.65
N PHE A 72 7.23 -23.56 -12.47
CA PHE A 72 8.05 -23.86 -13.64
C PHE A 72 9.35 -24.58 -13.27
N SER A 73 10.01 -24.13 -12.21
CA SER A 73 11.23 -24.77 -11.71
C SER A 73 10.98 -26.20 -11.24
N GLY A 74 9.84 -26.47 -10.59
CA GLY A 74 9.44 -27.83 -10.19
C GLY A 74 9.21 -28.75 -11.40
N VAL A 75 8.52 -28.25 -12.42
CA VAL A 75 8.26 -29.01 -13.67
C VAL A 75 9.56 -29.26 -14.45
N LEU A 76 10.40 -28.23 -14.62
CA LEU A 76 11.69 -28.34 -15.29
C LEU A 76 12.63 -29.32 -14.58
N ARG A 77 12.62 -29.33 -13.24
CA ARG A 77 13.39 -30.28 -12.44
C ARG A 77 12.90 -31.72 -12.61
N GLY A 78 11.60 -31.92 -12.84
CA GLY A 78 11.04 -33.23 -13.20
C GLY A 78 11.39 -33.68 -14.62
N PHE A 79 11.55 -32.75 -15.57
CA PHE A 79 12.01 -33.04 -16.93
C PHE A 79 13.47 -33.50 -17.00
N GLN A 80 14.27 -33.18 -15.98
CA GLN A 80 15.62 -33.68 -15.81
C GLN A 80 15.61 -35.12 -15.25
N THR A 81 14.96 -36.04 -15.96
CA THR A 81 14.80 -37.45 -15.56
C THR A 81 16.10 -38.27 -15.64
N GLY A 82 17.25 -37.65 -15.95
CA GLY A 82 18.56 -38.30 -16.01
C GLY A 82 18.76 -39.26 -17.19
N TYR A 83 17.75 -39.45 -18.05
CA TYR A 83 17.86 -40.29 -19.23
C TYR A 83 18.60 -39.58 -20.35
N VAL A 84 19.74 -40.14 -20.76
CA VAL A 84 20.61 -39.65 -21.84
C VAL A 84 19.85 -39.52 -23.18
N TYR A 85 18.82 -40.33 -23.39
CA TYR A 85 17.97 -40.28 -24.58
C TYR A 85 17.30 -38.92 -24.81
N HIS A 86 16.81 -38.26 -23.76
CA HIS A 86 16.20 -36.94 -23.91
C HIS A 86 17.24 -35.87 -24.29
N TYR A 87 18.45 -35.95 -23.73
CA TYR A 87 19.54 -35.04 -24.09
C TYR A 87 19.97 -35.22 -25.55
N ALA A 88 20.14 -36.46 -26.01
CA ALA A 88 20.49 -36.75 -27.40
C ALA A 88 19.41 -36.25 -28.38
N PHE A 89 18.13 -36.42 -28.03
CA PHE A 89 17.01 -35.93 -28.83
C PHE A 89 17.05 -34.40 -29.00
N TRP A 90 17.22 -33.64 -27.91
CA TRP A 90 17.34 -32.18 -27.96
C TRP A 90 18.58 -31.71 -28.74
N MET A 91 19.71 -32.42 -28.64
CA MET A 91 20.91 -32.08 -29.41
C MET A 91 20.69 -32.24 -30.92
N ILE A 92 20.08 -33.35 -31.35
CA ILE A 92 19.78 -33.58 -32.78
C ILE A 92 18.79 -32.52 -33.30
N LEU A 93 17.74 -32.22 -32.53
CA LEU A 93 16.78 -31.16 -32.86
C LEU A 93 17.46 -29.80 -33.02
N GLY A 94 18.34 -29.43 -32.07
CA GLY A 94 19.07 -28.17 -32.12
C GLY A 94 19.96 -28.04 -33.35
N VAL A 95 20.72 -29.10 -33.69
CA VAL A 95 21.54 -29.12 -34.91
C VAL A 95 20.68 -29.04 -36.16
N SER A 96 19.61 -29.84 -36.25
CA SER A 96 18.68 -29.80 -37.38
C SER A 96 18.08 -28.41 -37.57
N LEU A 97 17.63 -27.77 -36.50
CA LEU A 97 17.00 -26.46 -36.56
C LEU A 97 18.02 -25.37 -36.96
N LEU A 98 19.23 -25.41 -36.41
CA LEU A 98 20.30 -24.48 -36.79
C LEU A 98 20.65 -24.61 -38.28
N LEU A 99 20.73 -25.83 -38.80
CA LEU A 99 20.99 -26.07 -40.22
C LEU A 99 19.84 -25.56 -41.08
N THR A 100 18.58 -25.86 -40.71
CA THR A 100 17.40 -25.37 -41.45
C THR A 100 17.31 -23.85 -41.46
N VAL A 101 17.50 -23.20 -40.30
CA VAL A 101 17.47 -21.74 -40.20
C VAL A 101 18.59 -21.12 -41.03
N ARG A 102 19.83 -21.65 -40.94
CA ARG A 102 20.95 -21.18 -41.76
C ARG A 102 20.65 -21.30 -43.26
N THR A 103 20.12 -22.43 -43.71
CA THR A 103 19.82 -22.66 -45.13
C THR A 103 18.66 -21.82 -45.63
N TRP A 104 17.73 -21.42 -44.76
CA TRP A 104 16.58 -20.59 -45.13
C TRP A 104 16.91 -19.09 -45.12
N PHE A 105 17.89 -18.67 -44.32
CA PHE A 105 18.31 -17.27 -44.18
C PHE A 105 19.51 -16.87 -45.09
N VAL A 106 20.08 -17.82 -45.84
CA VAL A 106 21.16 -17.62 -46.82
C VAL A 106 20.61 -17.63 -48.24
#